data_AF-A0A363SWT3-F1
#
_entry.id   AF-A0A363SWT3-F1
#
_cell.length_a   1.000
_cell.length_b   1.000
_cell.length_c   1.000
_cell.angle_alpha   90.00
_cell.angle_beta   90.00
_cell.angle_gamma   90.00
#
_symmetry.space_group_name_H-M   'P 1'
#
loop_
_entity.id
_entity.type
_entity.pdbx_description
1 polymer ?
#
loop_
_entity_poly.entity_id
_entity_poly.type
_entity_poly.pdbx_seq_one_letter_code
_entity_poly.pdbx_strand_id
1 'polypeptide(L)'
;MTYKKLVTLYILGQLLSIVVAGVAMFWPAGRIDWWAAWAVILVWLVWFTAVDIVILRSNPDLLLERLAPPKQAKNWDRTLLSIIRLLELARYILAGFDLRTGWTQGFHPAAQIVAFVVCLLCTALYV
;
A
#
# COMPACT_ATOMS: atom_id res chain seq x y z
N MET A 1 -17.84 3.50 -21.04
CA MET A 1 -17.90 3.54 -19.57
C MET A 1 -17.65 4.99 -19.16
N THR A 2 -18.54 5.62 -18.37
CA THR A 2 -18.41 7.06 -18.03
C THR A 2 -17.17 7.32 -17.17
N TYR A 3 -16.43 8.41 -17.44
CA TYR A 3 -15.22 8.80 -16.72
C TYR A 3 -15.35 8.69 -15.18
N LYS A 4 -16.46 9.16 -14.61
CA LYS A 4 -16.76 9.06 -13.17
C LYS A 4 -16.71 7.62 -12.65
N LYS A 5 -17.24 6.66 -13.40
CA LYS A 5 -17.26 5.24 -13.01
C LYS A 5 -15.85 4.64 -12.97
N LEU A 6 -14.96 5.06 -13.87
CA LEU A 6 -13.57 4.61 -13.90
C LEU A 6 -12.80 5.11 -12.67
N VAL A 7 -12.96 6.40 -12.33
CA VAL A 7 -12.39 6.98 -11.11
C VAL A 7 -12.92 6.27 -9.86
N THR A 8 -14.23 5.99 -9.78
CA THR A 8 -14.79 5.24 -8.66
C THR A 8 -14.21 3.84 -8.54
N LEU A 9 -14.08 3.10 -9.65
CA LEU A 9 -13.50 1.75 -9.64
C LEU A 9 -12.02 1.75 -9.23
N TYR A 10 -11.27 2.75 -9.67
CA TYR A 10 -9.88 2.95 -9.26
C TYR A 10 -9.76 3.18 -7.76
N ILE A 11 -10.50 4.16 -7.22
CA ILE A 11 -10.49 4.48 -5.78
C ILE A 11 -10.96 3.26 -4.96
N LEU A 12 -11.99 2.56 -5.42
CA LEU A 12 -12.45 1.34 -4.75
C LEU A 12 -11.38 0.24 -4.73
N GLY A 13 -10.66 0.02 -5.84
CA GLY A 13 -9.58 -0.97 -5.90
C GLY A 13 -8.42 -0.63 -4.98
N GLN A 14 -8.11 0.66 -4.84
CA GLN A 14 -7.08 1.16 -3.94
C GLN A 14 -7.49 1.01 -2.48
N LEU A 15 -8.71 1.41 -2.11
CA LEU A 15 -9.27 1.21 -0.78
C LEU A 15 -9.32 -0.27 -0.42
N LEU A 16 -9.76 -1.13 -1.35
CA LEU A 16 -9.76 -2.58 -1.16
C LEU A 16 -8.35 -3.10 -0.89
N SER A 17 -7.34 -2.60 -1.60
CA SER A 17 -5.95 -2.99 -1.40
C SER A 17 -5.44 -2.62 0.00
N ILE A 18 -5.78 -1.43 0.51
CA ILE A 18 -5.46 -1.00 1.88
C ILE A 18 -6.18 -1.89 2.90
N VAL A 19 -7.45 -2.20 2.68
CA VAL A 19 -8.24 -3.08 3.56
C VAL A 19 -7.64 -4.48 3.59
N VAL A 20 -7.29 -5.05 2.43
CA VAL A 20 -6.65 -6.37 2.35
C VAL A 20 -5.31 -6.39 3.07
N ALA A 21 -4.48 -5.36 2.90
CA ALA A 21 -3.22 -5.23 3.63
C ALA A 21 -3.47 -5.13 5.15
N GLY A 22 -4.43 -4.31 5.57
CA GLY A 22 -4.81 -4.18 6.98
C GLY A 22 -5.28 -5.51 7.57
N VAL A 23 -6.17 -6.23 6.89
CA VAL A 23 -6.61 -7.58 7.30
C VAL A 23 -5.41 -8.53 7.37
N ALA A 24 -4.54 -8.53 6.37
CA ALA A 24 -3.35 -9.38 6.34
C ALA A 24 -2.37 -9.09 7.48
N MET A 25 -2.34 -7.87 8.02
CA MET A 25 -1.54 -7.49 9.19
C MET A 25 -2.25 -7.84 10.51
N PHE A 26 -3.49 -7.41 10.69
CA PHE A 26 -4.21 -7.51 11.96
C PHE A 26 -4.77 -8.91 12.24
N TRP A 27 -5.16 -9.65 11.21
CA TRP A 27 -5.69 -11.02 11.37
C TRP A 27 -4.68 -11.97 12.02
N PRO A 28 -3.44 -12.11 11.51
CA PRO A 28 -2.43 -12.95 12.16
C PRO A 28 -1.92 -12.36 13.47
N ALA A 29 -1.92 -11.04 13.63
CA ALA A 29 -1.58 -10.37 14.89
C ALA A 29 -2.55 -10.74 16.03
N GLY A 30 -3.82 -11.00 15.72
CA GLY A 30 -4.85 -11.31 16.70
C GLY A 30 -5.23 -10.14 17.62
N ARG A 31 -4.74 -8.93 17.31
CA ARG A 31 -4.99 -7.70 18.07
C ARG A 31 -4.92 -6.48 17.14
N ILE A 32 -5.69 -5.44 17.47
CA ILE A 32 -5.80 -4.21 16.66
C ILE A 32 -5.08 -3.00 17.27
N ASP A 33 -4.64 -3.10 18.52
CA ASP A 33 -3.88 -2.09 19.26
C ASP A 33 -2.38 -2.13 18.89
N TRP A 34 -2.12 -2.23 17.59
CA TRP A 34 -0.78 -2.17 17.02
C TRP A 34 -0.59 -0.84 16.30
N TRP A 35 -0.07 0.15 17.01
CA TRP A 35 0.05 1.52 16.53
C TRP A 35 0.89 1.64 15.24
N ALA A 36 1.94 0.83 15.10
CA ALA A 36 2.82 0.92 13.94
C ALA A 36 2.11 0.48 12.64
N ALA A 37 1.22 -0.51 12.71
CA ALA A 37 0.38 -0.88 11.57
C ALA A 37 -0.56 0.26 11.15
N TRP A 38 -1.19 0.92 12.12
CA TRP A 38 -2.02 2.10 11.85
C TRP A 38 -1.22 3.26 11.26
N ALA A 39 -0.01 3.50 11.74
CA ALA A 39 0.87 4.53 11.19
C ALA A 39 1.19 4.27 9.70
N VAL A 40 1.49 3.03 9.33
CA VAL A 40 1.73 2.65 7.93
C VAL A 40 0.47 2.82 7.07
N ILE A 41 -0.70 2.37 7.55
CA ILE A 41 -1.97 2.55 6.85
C ILE A 41 -2.28 4.03 6.63
N LEU A 42 -2.05 4.86 7.64
CA LEU A 42 -2.26 6.30 7.56
C LEU A 42 -1.31 6.97 6.56
N VAL A 43 -0.03 6.59 6.54
CA VAL A 43 0.93 7.06 5.54
C VAL A 43 0.47 6.71 4.13
N TRP A 44 0.05 5.46 3.88
CA TRP A 44 -0.46 5.06 2.58
C TRP A 44 -1.73 5.82 2.18
N LEU A 45 -2.68 6.01 3.10
CA LEU A 45 -3.89 6.78 2.84
C LEU A 45 -3.58 8.23 2.43
N VAL A 46 -2.74 8.92 3.21
CA VAL A 46 -2.32 10.30 2.93
C VAL A 46 -1.61 10.37 1.59
N TRP A 47 -0.67 9.46 1.36
CA TRP A 47 0.12 9.37 0.16
C TRP A 47 -0.73 9.20 -1.10
N PHE A 48 -1.58 8.18 -1.10
CA PHE A 48 -2.48 7.87 -2.19
C PHE A 48 -3.43 9.02 -2.49
N THR A 49 -4.02 9.61 -1.44
CA THR A 49 -4.89 10.77 -1.58
C THR A 49 -4.15 11.97 -2.20
N ALA A 50 -2.91 12.24 -1.78
CA ALA A 50 -2.11 13.32 -2.34
C ALA A 50 -1.82 13.10 -3.83
N VAL A 51 -1.38 11.90 -4.21
CA VAL A 51 -1.11 11.54 -5.61
C VAL A 51 -2.37 11.64 -6.45
N ASP A 52 -3.50 11.12 -5.97
CA ASP A 52 -4.76 11.15 -6.70
C ASP A 52 -5.25 12.60 -6.91
N ILE A 53 -5.11 13.46 -5.89
CA ILE A 53 -5.42 14.89 -6.00
C ILE A 53 -4.54 15.57 -7.04
N VAL A 54 -3.22 15.31 -7.03
CA VAL A 54 -2.28 15.90 -8.01
C VAL A 54 -2.63 15.44 -9.42
N ILE A 55 -2.89 14.15 -9.64
CA ILE A 55 -3.23 13.61 -10.96
C ILE A 55 -4.56 14.17 -11.44
N LEU A 56 -5.60 14.17 -10.60
CA LEU A 56 -6.93 14.68 -10.95
C LEU A 56 -6.92 16.18 -11.29
N ARG A 57 -6.02 16.96 -10.66
CA ARG A 57 -5.87 18.39 -10.94
C ARG A 57 -5.02 18.67 -12.18
N SER A 58 -3.90 17.97 -12.33
CA SER A 58 -2.92 18.25 -13.39
C SER A 58 -3.37 17.69 -14.73
N ASN A 59 -3.75 16.42 -14.80
CA ASN A 59 -4.24 15.82 -16.03
C ASN A 59 -5.08 14.56 -15.75
N PRO A 60 -6.42 14.66 -15.76
CA PRO A 60 -7.30 13.54 -15.46
C PRO A 60 -7.22 12.39 -16.47
N ASP A 61 -6.72 12.65 -17.69
CA ASP A 61 -6.56 11.63 -18.72
C ASP A 61 -5.42 10.64 -18.40
N LEU A 62 -4.49 11.03 -17.53
CA LEU A 62 -3.45 10.12 -17.02
C LEU A 62 -4.02 8.95 -16.19
N LEU A 63 -5.17 9.13 -15.54
CA LEU A 63 -5.88 8.03 -14.88
C LEU A 63 -6.42 7.03 -15.90
N LEU A 64 -6.87 7.51 -17.06
CA LEU A 64 -7.35 6.65 -18.13
C LEU A 64 -6.21 5.83 -18.73
N GLU A 65 -5.02 6.43 -18.86
CA GLU A 65 -3.82 5.69 -19.28
C GLU A 65 -3.37 4.67 -18.24
N ARG A 66 -3.41 5.00 -16.94
CA ARG A 66 -3.09 4.06 -15.85
C ARG A 66 -4.06 2.87 -15.78
N LEU A 67 -5.33 3.10 -16.08
CA LEU A 67 -6.36 2.06 -16.09
C LEU A 67 -6.42 1.27 -17.40
N ALA A 68 -5.89 1.84 -18.48
CA ALA A 68 -5.78 1.14 -19.74
C ALA A 68 -4.87 -0.09 -19.56
N PRO A 69 -5.25 -1.26 -20.12
CA PRO A 69 -4.36 -2.41 -20.12
C PRO A 69 -3.02 -1.99 -20.73
N PRO A 70 -1.88 -2.31 -20.09
CA PRO A 70 -0.59 -1.91 -20.61
C PRO A 70 -0.44 -2.49 -22.01
N LYS A 71 -0.38 -1.62 -23.02
CA LYS A 71 -0.46 -1.99 -24.43
C LYS A 71 0.68 -2.91 -24.88
N GLN A 72 1.75 -3.03 -24.09
CA GLN A 72 2.94 -3.84 -24.37
C GLN A 72 3.60 -4.45 -23.11
N ALA A 73 2.85 -4.76 -22.04
CA ALA A 73 3.46 -5.43 -20.89
C ALA A 73 3.95 -6.84 -21.28
N LYS A 74 5.23 -7.14 -21.03
CA LYS A 74 5.78 -8.46 -21.33
C LYS A 74 5.21 -9.47 -20.33
N ASN A 75 5.06 -10.73 -20.75
CA ASN A 75 4.50 -11.77 -19.88
C ASN A 75 5.32 -11.95 -18.58
N TRP A 76 6.63 -11.74 -18.63
CA TRP A 76 7.49 -11.81 -17.45
C TRP A 76 7.24 -10.67 -16.46
N ASP A 77 6.86 -9.45 -16.93
CA ASP A 77 6.48 -8.33 -16.05
C ASP A 77 5.27 -8.74 -15.21
N ARG A 78 4.28 -9.38 -15.84
CA ARG A 78 3.07 -9.83 -15.16
C ARG A 78 3.37 -10.89 -14.09
N THR A 79 4.25 -11.83 -14.41
CA THR A 79 4.68 -12.87 -13.46
C THR A 79 5.44 -12.24 -12.30
N LEU A 80 6.38 -11.33 -12.59
CA LEU A 80 7.18 -10.64 -11.58
C LEU A 80 6.30 -9.81 -10.64
N LEU A 81 5.37 -9.02 -11.20
CA LEU A 81 4.41 -8.23 -10.41
C LEU A 81 3.52 -9.11 -9.53
N SER A 82 3.11 -10.29 -10.02
CA SER A 82 2.35 -11.25 -9.23
C SER A 82 3.17 -11.80 -8.07
N ILE A 83 4.44 -12.15 -8.31
CA ILE A 83 5.36 -12.62 -7.26
C ILE A 83 5.59 -11.52 -6.22
N ILE A 84 5.85 -10.29 -6.64
CA ILE A 84 6.04 -9.15 -5.73
C ILE A 84 4.81 -8.98 -4.83
N ARG A 85 3.60 -8.99 -5.40
CA ARG A 85 2.35 -8.87 -4.62
C ARG A 85 2.18 -10.00 -3.60
N LEU A 86 2.54 -11.24 -3.96
CA LEU A 86 2.50 -12.36 -3.03
C LEU A 86 3.52 -12.23 -1.91
N LEU A 87 4.73 -11.77 -2.22
CA LEU A 87 5.78 -11.53 -1.23
C LEU A 87 5.40 -10.39 -0.27
N GLU A 88 4.78 -9.31 -0.78
CA GLU A 88 4.25 -8.23 0.05
C GLU A 88 3.16 -8.74 1.01
N LEU A 89 2.22 -9.54 0.50
CA LEU A 89 1.18 -10.14 1.34
C LEU A 89 1.76 -11.06 2.41
N ALA A 90 2.71 -11.93 2.03
CA ALA A 90 3.41 -12.80 2.96
C ALA A 90 4.16 -12.01 4.04
N ARG A 91 4.78 -10.89 3.67
CA ARG A 91 5.46 -9.98 4.60
C ARG A 91 4.50 -9.39 5.64
N TYR A 92 3.31 -8.95 5.22
CA TYR A 92 2.30 -8.43 6.15
C TYR A 92 1.81 -9.50 7.13
N ILE A 93 1.56 -10.71 6.63
CA ILE A 93 1.14 -11.83 7.47
C ILE A 93 2.22 -12.19 8.48
N LEU A 94 3.47 -12.28 8.02
CA LEU A 94 4.61 -12.60 8.87
C LEU A 94 4.82 -11.53 9.95
N ALA A 95 4.65 -10.24 9.62
CA ALA A 95 4.77 -9.15 10.59
C ALA A 95 3.70 -9.24 11.68
N GLY A 96 2.46 -9.58 11.35
CA GLY A 96 1.42 -9.82 12.36
C GLY A 96 1.72 -11.05 13.22
N PHE A 97 2.20 -12.13 12.61
CA PHE A 97 2.56 -13.34 13.35
C PHE A 97 3.76 -13.13 14.30
N ASP A 98 4.75 -12.36 13.86
CA ASP A 98 5.90 -11.96 14.66
C ASP A 98 5.46 -11.11 15.88
N LEU A 99 4.54 -10.16 15.70
CA LEU A 99 3.95 -9.42 16.83
C LEU A 99 3.26 -10.33 17.84
N ARG A 100 2.52 -11.34 17.36
CA ARG A 100 1.76 -12.27 18.21
C ARG A 100 2.67 -13.23 18.97
N THR A 101 3.69 -13.77 18.30
CA THR A 101 4.60 -14.76 18.87
C THR A 101 5.76 -14.12 19.64
N GLY A 102 6.00 -12.83 19.42
CA GLY A 102 7.09 -12.09 20.05
C GLY A 102 8.47 -12.58 19.61
N TRP A 103 8.57 -13.20 18.43
CA TRP A 103 9.79 -13.91 18.00
C TRP A 103 11.01 -12.98 17.93
N THR A 104 10.86 -11.77 17.40
CA THR A 104 11.94 -10.77 17.36
C THR A 104 12.09 -9.92 18.63
N GLN A 105 11.29 -10.16 19.69
CA GLN A 105 11.22 -9.34 20.91
C GLN A 105 10.88 -7.85 20.69
N GLY A 106 10.51 -7.47 19.45
CA GLY A 106 10.20 -6.10 19.06
C GLY A 106 11.45 -5.27 18.72
N PHE A 107 11.32 -4.39 17.73
CA PHE A 107 12.39 -3.47 17.36
C PHE A 107 12.48 -2.29 18.34
N HIS A 108 13.71 -1.84 18.63
CA HIS A 108 13.96 -0.65 19.44
C HIS A 108 13.17 0.56 18.90
N PRO A 109 12.50 1.37 19.75
CA PRO A 109 11.65 2.47 19.31
C PRO A 109 12.35 3.46 18.36
N ALA A 110 13.64 3.73 18.58
CA ALA A 110 14.41 4.59 17.69
C ALA A 110 14.49 4.05 16.25
N ALA A 111 14.63 2.74 16.07
CA ALA A 111 14.66 2.14 14.73
C ALA A 111 13.30 2.28 14.03
N GLN A 112 12.20 2.18 14.78
CA GLN A 112 10.85 2.40 14.25
C GLN A 112 10.65 3.86 13.81
N ILE A 113 11.14 4.82 14.60
CA ILE A 113 11.08 6.25 14.23
C ILE A 113 11.91 6.52 12.98
N VAL A 114 13.14 6.01 12.91
CA VAL A 114 14.01 6.18 11.72
C VAL A 114 13.33 5.58 10.48
N ALA A 115 12.79 4.36 10.59
CA ALA A 115 12.06 3.73 9.49
C ALA A 115 10.84 4.56 9.06
N PHE A 116 10.11 5.12 10.01
CA PHE A 116 8.96 5.99 9.73
C PHE A 116 9.38 7.28 9.01
N VAL A 117 10.44 7.95 9.48
CA VAL A 117 10.98 9.16 8.83
C VAL A 117 11.46 8.85 7.41
N VAL A 118 12.20 7.76 7.21
CA VAL A 118 12.64 7.32 5.88
C VAL A 118 11.44 7.04 4.98
N CYS A 119 10.38 6.40 5.51
CA CYS A 119 9.16 6.16 4.76
C CYS A 119 8.50 7.47 4.31
N LEU A 120 8.38 8.46 5.20
CA LEU A 120 7.84 9.78 4.88
C LEU A 120 8.69 10.54 3.84
N LEU A 121 10.02 10.42 3.90
CA LEU A 121 10.90 11.04 2.92
C LEU A 121 10.79 10.39 1.55
N CYS A 122 10.74 9.05 1.50
CA CYS A 122 10.55 8.31 0.27
C CYS A 122 9.20 8.63 -0.39
N THR A 123 8.14 8.76 0.40
CA THR A 123 6.85 9.19 -0.15
C THR A 123 6.96 10.63 -0.66
N ALA A 124 7.45 11.57 0.14
CA ALA A 124 7.61 12.96 -0.30
C ALA A 124 8.43 13.15 -1.60
N LEU A 125 9.44 12.30 -1.86
CA LEU A 125 10.23 12.35 -3.09
C LEU A 125 9.46 11.92 -4.34
N TYR A 126 8.44 11.07 -4.19
CA TYR A 126 7.76 10.42 -5.32
C TYR A 126 6.63 11.29 -5.89
N VAL A 127 6.19 12.35 -5.19
CA VAL A 127 5.15 13.33 -5.62
C VAL A 127 5.83 14.49 -6.32
#